data_AF-A0A3M6TLE8-F1
#
_entry.id   AF-A0A3M6TLE8-F1
#
_cell.length_a   1.000
_cell.length_b   1.000
_cell.length_c   1.000
_cell.angle_alpha   90.00
_cell.angle_beta   90.00
_cell.angle_gamma   90.00
#
_symmetry.space_group_name_H-M   'P 1'
#
loop_
_entity.id
_entity.type
_entity.pdbx_description
1 polymer ?
#
loop_
_entity_poly.entity_id
_entity_poly.type
_entity_poly.pdbx_seq_one_letter_code
_entity_poly.pdbx_strand_id
1 'polypeptide(L)'
;MTTAARPTWDTAKGGRGKGEGDLSALSKQYSSRDLPSHTKLKHSDDEDDTAELLAELQRIKKERAQEEAKKEREKKEEEEKIRMENIMTGNPLLNTQNNFKVKRRWDDDVVFKNCAKGEDGKKKEQHFINDTLRSEFHKKFMQKYVK
;
A
#
# COMPACT_ATOMS: atom_id res chain seq x y z
N MET A 1 4.21 -55.89 6.84
CA MET A 1 3.84 -54.49 6.48
C MET A 1 2.72 -54.56 5.45
N THR A 2 1.57 -53.94 5.69
CA THR A 2 0.40 -54.01 4.79
C THR A 2 0.50 -52.99 3.65
N THR A 3 0.22 -53.42 2.42
CA THR A 3 0.36 -52.65 1.17
C THR A 3 -0.88 -51.81 0.80
N ALA A 4 -1.71 -51.47 1.79
CA ALA A 4 -2.98 -50.76 1.58
C ALA A 4 -2.77 -49.26 1.26
N ALA A 5 -1.77 -48.62 1.86
CA ALA A 5 -1.40 -47.25 1.52
C ALA A 5 -0.57 -47.26 0.23
N ARG A 6 -1.14 -46.74 -0.86
CA ARG A 6 -0.48 -46.58 -2.17
C ARG A 6 -0.78 -45.19 -2.75
N PRO A 7 0.18 -44.54 -3.43
CA PRO A 7 -0.07 -43.28 -4.11
C PRO A 7 -0.96 -43.48 -5.35
N THR A 8 -1.58 -42.40 -5.82
CA THR A 8 -2.39 -42.38 -7.03
C THR A 8 -1.50 -42.01 -8.21
N TRP A 9 -1.28 -42.93 -9.15
CA TRP A 9 -0.52 -42.67 -10.39
C TRP A 9 -1.42 -42.22 -11.54
N ASP A 10 -2.63 -42.79 -11.62
CA ASP A 10 -3.66 -42.43 -12.60
C ASP A 10 -4.86 -41.81 -11.89
N THR A 11 -5.30 -40.63 -12.34
CA THR A 11 -6.47 -39.96 -11.80
C THR A 11 -7.77 -40.58 -12.32
N ALA A 12 -8.85 -40.46 -11.54
CA ALA A 12 -10.17 -40.88 -11.98
C ALA A 12 -10.63 -40.03 -13.19
N LYS A 13 -11.11 -40.69 -14.25
CA LYS A 13 -11.64 -40.03 -15.45
C LYS A 13 -13.14 -39.76 -15.30
N GLY A 14 -13.60 -38.60 -15.77
CA GLY A 14 -15.02 -38.29 -15.89
C GLY A 14 -15.73 -39.13 -16.96
N GLY A 15 -17.05 -39.01 -17.03
CA GLY A 15 -17.94 -39.68 -17.98
C GLY A 15 -18.82 -40.79 -17.39
N ARG A 16 -18.78 -41.00 -16.06
CA ARG A 16 -19.62 -42.00 -15.37
C ARG A 16 -20.30 -41.45 -14.12
N GLY A 17 -20.11 -40.17 -13.82
CA GLY A 17 -20.69 -39.48 -12.67
C GLY A 17 -22.11 -39.01 -12.90
N LYS A 18 -22.72 -38.50 -11.83
CA LYS A 18 -24.04 -37.87 -11.88
C LYS A 18 -24.01 -36.65 -12.82
N GLY A 19 -24.91 -36.63 -13.79
CA GLY A 19 -24.98 -35.55 -14.80
C GLY A 19 -24.02 -35.74 -15.98
N GLU A 20 -23.29 -36.86 -16.03
CA GLU A 20 -22.43 -37.24 -17.15
C GLU A 20 -23.04 -38.44 -17.89
N GLY A 21 -22.99 -38.44 -19.23
CA GLY A 21 -23.56 -39.50 -20.05
C GLY A 21 -25.06 -39.36 -20.25
N ASP A 22 -25.82 -40.42 -19.98
CA ASP A 22 -27.26 -40.45 -20.23
C ASP A 22 -28.05 -39.73 -19.12
N LEU A 23 -28.67 -38.60 -19.46
CA LEU A 23 -29.52 -37.80 -18.57
C LEU A 23 -30.90 -38.45 -18.31
N SER A 24 -31.18 -39.61 -18.92
CA SER A 24 -32.43 -40.35 -18.72
C SER A 24 -32.61 -40.86 -17.28
N ALA A 25 -31.52 -41.25 -16.61
CA ALA A 25 -31.54 -41.72 -15.22
C ALA A 25 -31.38 -40.55 -14.22
N LEU A 26 -32.31 -39.59 -14.25
CA LEU A 26 -32.20 -38.36 -13.47
C LEU A 26 -32.45 -38.61 -11.97
N SER A 27 -31.43 -38.39 -11.13
CA SER A 27 -31.57 -38.49 -9.67
C SER A 27 -32.34 -37.30 -9.11
N LYS A 28 -33.19 -37.51 -8.10
CA LYS A 28 -33.89 -36.43 -7.36
C LYS A 28 -33.01 -35.71 -6.32
N GLN A 29 -31.77 -36.17 -6.13
CA GLN A 29 -30.85 -35.57 -5.18
C GLN A 29 -30.29 -34.27 -5.76
N TYR A 30 -30.19 -33.21 -4.96
CA TYR A 30 -29.52 -31.96 -5.32
C TYR A 30 -28.75 -31.42 -4.10
N SER A 31 -27.66 -30.70 -4.35
CA SER A 31 -26.89 -30.03 -3.30
C SER A 31 -27.48 -28.64 -3.04
N SER A 32 -27.25 -28.08 -1.85
CA SER A 32 -27.58 -26.68 -1.57
C SER A 32 -26.85 -25.71 -2.51
N ARG A 33 -25.70 -26.13 -3.10
CA ARG A 33 -24.96 -25.36 -4.11
C ARG A 33 -25.62 -25.37 -5.50
N ASP A 34 -26.49 -26.34 -5.79
CA ASP A 34 -27.17 -26.47 -7.09
C ASP A 34 -28.48 -25.65 -7.15
N LEU A 35 -28.86 -24.99 -6.05
CA LEU A 35 -30.03 -24.11 -6.02
C LEU A 35 -29.80 -22.90 -6.95
N PRO A 36 -30.87 -22.38 -7.60
CA PRO A 36 -30.75 -21.25 -8.51
C PRO A 36 -30.07 -20.05 -7.85
N SER A 37 -28.89 -19.67 -8.37
CA SER A 37 -28.15 -18.48 -7.98
C SER A 37 -27.47 -17.87 -9.21
N HIS A 38 -27.30 -16.55 -9.23
CA HIS A 38 -26.76 -15.81 -10.39
C HIS A 38 -27.45 -16.15 -11.72
N THR A 39 -28.78 -16.18 -11.72
CA THR A 39 -29.61 -16.52 -12.90
C THR A 39 -29.59 -15.48 -14.03
N LYS A 40 -28.89 -14.36 -13.83
CA LYS A 40 -28.76 -13.27 -14.80
C LYS A 40 -27.29 -13.06 -15.14
N LEU A 41 -26.93 -13.27 -16.40
CA LEU A 41 -25.61 -12.92 -16.92
C LEU A 41 -25.51 -11.39 -17.05
N LYS A 42 -24.41 -10.83 -16.55
CA LYS A 42 -24.07 -9.42 -16.75
C LYS A 42 -23.32 -9.30 -18.07
N HIS A 43 -23.67 -8.30 -18.87
CA HIS A 43 -22.92 -7.90 -20.05
C HIS A 43 -22.10 -6.65 -19.72
N SER A 44 -20.97 -6.47 -20.40
CA SER A 44 -20.19 -5.23 -20.33
C SER A 44 -21.04 -4.11 -20.93
N ASP A 45 -21.20 -3.01 -20.23
CA ASP A 45 -21.88 -1.82 -20.72
C ASP A 45 -20.81 -0.80 -21.13
N ASP A 46 -20.62 -0.58 -22.43
CA ASP A 46 -19.59 0.34 -22.94
C ASP A 46 -19.84 1.80 -22.48
N GLU A 47 -21.05 2.11 -21.99
CA GLU A 47 -21.41 3.44 -21.48
C GLU A 47 -20.73 3.78 -20.15
N ASP A 48 -20.51 2.80 -19.25
CA ASP A 48 -19.88 3.03 -17.94
C ASP A 48 -18.41 3.50 -18.07
N ASP A 49 -17.66 2.93 -19.01
CA ASP A 49 -16.26 3.31 -19.28
C ASP A 49 -16.14 4.72 -19.86
N THR A 50 -17.11 5.14 -20.69
CA THR A 50 -17.11 6.50 -21.25
C THR A 50 -17.42 7.57 -20.22
N ALA A 51 -18.32 7.27 -19.28
CA ALA A 51 -18.65 8.16 -18.18
C ALA A 51 -17.45 8.34 -17.23
N GLU A 52 -16.73 7.26 -16.91
CA GLU A 52 -15.53 7.32 -16.07
C GLU A 52 -14.41 8.13 -16.74
N LEU A 53 -14.21 7.97 -18.05
CA LEU A 53 -13.21 8.72 -18.82
C LEU A 53 -13.50 10.23 -18.84
N LEU A 54 -14.76 10.64 -19.03
CA LEU A 54 -15.16 12.05 -19.03
C LEU A 54 -14.99 12.67 -17.63
N ALA A 55 -15.28 11.92 -16.56
CA ALA A 55 -15.08 12.35 -15.19
C ALA A 55 -13.59 12.59 -14.87
N GLU A 56 -12.70 11.70 -15.31
CA GLU A 56 -11.26 11.86 -15.11
C GLU A 56 -10.70 13.06 -15.90
N LEU A 57 -11.17 13.27 -17.15
CA LEU A 57 -10.82 14.46 -17.92
C LEU A 57 -11.25 15.77 -17.25
N GLN A 58 -12.44 15.79 -16.64
CA GLN A 58 -12.90 16.95 -15.87
C GLN A 58 -12.03 17.19 -14.62
N ARG A 59 -11.61 16.11 -13.95
CA ARG A 59 -10.72 16.17 -12.79
C ARG A 59 -9.35 16.77 -13.15
N ILE A 60 -8.72 16.27 -14.21
CA ILE A 60 -7.41 16.75 -14.70
C ILE A 60 -7.49 18.22 -15.12
N LYS A 61 -8.56 18.62 -15.82
CA LYS A 61 -8.75 20.02 -16.21
C LYS A 61 -8.88 20.95 -15.00
N LYS A 62 -9.63 20.53 -13.98
CA LYS A 62 -9.80 21.30 -12.75
C LYS A 62 -8.50 21.41 -11.96
N GLU A 63 -7.74 20.32 -11.88
CA GLU A 63 -6.44 20.29 -11.19
C GLU A 63 -5.43 21.21 -11.86
N ARG A 64 -5.30 21.15 -13.19
CA ARG A 64 -4.41 22.06 -13.93
C ARG A 64 -4.77 23.52 -13.76
N ALA A 65 -6.06 23.86 -13.83
CA ALA A 65 -6.51 25.24 -13.63
C ALA A 65 -6.19 25.74 -12.20
N GLN A 66 -6.31 24.86 -11.20
CA GLN A 66 -5.95 25.19 -9.81
C GLN A 66 -4.43 25.32 -9.62
N GLU A 67 -3.64 24.47 -10.25
CA GLU A 67 -2.18 24.52 -10.19
C GLU A 67 -1.65 25.78 -10.88
N GLU A 68 -2.18 26.14 -12.05
CA GLU A 68 -1.83 27.36 -12.76
C GLU A 68 -2.17 28.61 -11.94
N ALA A 69 -3.36 28.66 -11.32
CA ALA A 69 -3.75 29.75 -10.43
C ALA A 69 -2.89 29.82 -9.16
N LYS A 70 -2.47 28.69 -8.59
CA LYS A 70 -1.53 28.67 -7.44
C LYS A 70 -0.16 29.18 -7.85
N LYS A 71 0.36 28.72 -8.98
CA LYS A 71 1.68 29.13 -9.50
C LYS A 71 1.72 30.62 -9.82
N GLU A 72 0.65 31.19 -10.37
CA GLU A 72 0.55 32.63 -10.60
C GLU A 72 0.56 33.42 -9.29
N ARG A 73 -0.15 32.94 -8.26
CA ARG A 73 -0.14 33.55 -6.93
C ARG A 73 1.22 33.47 -6.26
N GLU A 74 1.88 32.31 -6.28
CA GLU A 74 3.22 32.13 -5.72
C GLU A 74 4.24 33.02 -6.42
N LYS A 75 4.19 33.11 -7.76
CA LYS A 75 5.06 34.00 -8.52
C LYS A 75 4.87 35.47 -8.11
N LYS A 76 3.61 35.89 -7.93
CA LYS A 76 3.29 37.24 -7.47
C LYS A 76 3.79 37.50 -6.04
N GLU A 77 3.65 36.53 -5.14
CA GLU A 77 4.15 36.63 -3.75
C GLU A 77 5.69 36.64 -3.69
N GLU A 78 6.38 35.89 -4.55
CA GLU A 78 7.85 35.94 -4.66
C GLU A 78 8.33 37.30 -5.18
N GLU A 79 7.68 37.86 -6.19
CA GLU A 79 7.99 39.21 -6.68
C GLU A 79 7.78 40.27 -5.58
N GLU A 80 6.75 40.14 -4.74
CA GLU A 80 6.52 41.01 -3.58
C GLU A 80 7.53 40.78 -2.45
N LYS A 81 7.93 39.54 -2.17
CA LYS A 81 8.96 39.21 -1.17
C LYS A 81 10.33 39.75 -1.56
N ILE A 82 10.74 39.61 -2.81
CA ILE A 82 12.00 40.18 -3.32
C ILE A 82 11.97 41.71 -3.17
N ARG A 83 10.81 42.34 -3.44
CA ARG A 83 10.62 43.78 -3.23
C ARG A 83 10.74 44.17 -1.76
N MET A 84 10.19 43.39 -0.83
CA MET A 84 10.30 43.65 0.61
C MET A 84 11.69 43.35 1.17
N GLU A 85 12.35 42.29 0.73
CA GLU A 85 13.70 41.91 1.17
C GLU A 85 14.72 42.98 0.79
N ASN A 86 14.63 43.53 -0.43
CA ASN A 86 15.43 44.67 -0.86
C ASN A 86 15.19 45.95 -0.03
N ILE A 87 14.02 46.08 0.60
CA ILE A 87 13.70 47.18 1.53
C ILE A 87 14.21 46.89 2.95
N MET A 88 14.24 45.61 3.36
CA MET A 88 14.54 45.20 4.74
C MET A 88 16.03 44.97 5.01
N THR A 89 16.82 44.58 4.02
CA THR A 89 18.28 44.37 4.15
C THR A 89 19.11 45.66 4.27
N GLY A 90 18.46 46.83 4.23
CA GLY A 90 19.10 48.13 4.41
C GLY A 90 19.46 48.51 5.86
N ASN A 91 19.19 47.69 6.88
CA ASN A 91 19.46 48.04 8.29
C ASN A 91 20.33 46.99 9.05
N PRO A 92 21.63 47.29 9.30
CA PRO A 92 22.59 46.37 9.93
C PRO A 92 22.51 46.26 11.46
N LEU A 93 21.47 46.77 12.14
CA LEU A 93 21.41 46.86 13.61
C LEU A 93 20.80 45.65 14.36
N LEU A 94 20.34 44.59 13.67
CA LEU A 94 19.50 43.54 14.29
C LEU A 94 20.17 42.17 14.55
N ASN A 95 21.45 41.96 14.24
CA ASN A 95 22.10 40.66 14.48
C ASN A 95 22.90 40.65 15.79
N THR A 96 22.20 40.53 16.93
CA THR A 96 22.84 40.28 18.24
C THR A 96 22.61 38.83 18.66
N GLN A 97 23.69 38.05 18.64
CA GLN A 97 23.74 36.64 19.01
C GLN A 97 23.94 36.50 20.54
N ASN A 98 22.90 36.08 21.27
CA ASN A 98 22.98 35.79 22.71
C ASN A 98 23.30 34.30 22.96
N ASN A 99 24.47 34.02 23.54
CA ASN A 99 25.00 32.67 23.73
C ASN A 99 24.87 32.22 25.21
N PHE A 100 23.78 31.52 25.56
CA PHE A 100 23.56 30.92 26.88
C PHE A 100 24.05 29.45 26.91
N LYS A 101 25.14 29.17 27.63
CA LYS A 101 25.77 27.83 27.69
C LYS A 101 25.50 27.13 29.04
N VAL A 102 24.65 26.10 29.04
CA VAL A 102 24.27 25.30 30.23
C VAL A 102 25.39 24.32 30.61
N LYS A 103 25.71 24.21 31.91
CA LYS A 103 27.00 23.71 32.42
C LYS A 103 27.04 22.25 32.93
N ARG A 104 25.91 21.56 33.13
CA ARG A 104 25.89 20.10 33.39
C ARG A 104 24.48 19.52 33.27
N ARG A 105 24.37 18.28 32.77
CA ARG A 105 23.11 17.59 32.48
C ARG A 105 23.05 16.31 33.32
N TRP A 106 21.86 15.85 33.70
CA TRP A 106 21.68 14.61 34.46
C TRP A 106 22.12 13.38 33.66
N ASP A 107 22.04 13.46 32.33
CA ASP A 107 22.55 12.50 31.36
C ASP A 107 24.08 12.55 31.17
N ASP A 108 24.89 13.03 32.11
CA ASP A 108 26.36 13.06 31.93
C ASP A 108 27.02 11.77 32.48
N ASP A 109 26.40 11.11 33.46
CA ASP A 109 26.97 9.98 34.22
C ASP A 109 26.43 8.60 33.79
N VAL A 110 26.27 8.36 32.48
CA VAL A 110 25.83 7.03 31.96
C VAL A 110 26.91 6.45 31.07
N VAL A 111 27.25 5.18 31.30
CA VAL A 111 28.36 4.47 30.63
C VAL A 111 28.13 4.21 29.13
N PHE A 112 26.88 4.23 28.68
CA PHE A 112 26.52 4.09 27.26
C PHE A 112 25.81 5.34 26.77
N LYS A 113 26.34 5.96 25.71
CA LYS A 113 25.77 7.14 25.05
C LYS A 113 25.51 6.82 23.60
N ASN A 114 24.34 7.23 23.09
CA ASN A 114 24.05 7.30 21.66
C ASN A 114 24.17 5.97 20.87
N CYS A 115 23.88 4.81 21.47
CA CYS A 115 24.03 3.50 20.80
C CYS A 115 23.17 3.34 19.53
N ALA A 116 21.99 3.96 19.50
CA ALA A 116 21.08 3.95 18.34
C ALA A 116 21.15 5.24 17.50
N LYS A 117 22.14 6.12 17.74
CA LYS A 117 22.22 7.40 17.03
C LYS A 117 22.54 7.14 15.55
N GLY A 118 21.58 7.48 14.69
CA GLY A 118 21.67 7.24 13.25
C GLY A 118 20.97 5.96 12.77
N GLU A 119 20.28 5.22 13.64
CA GLU A 119 19.52 4.02 13.26
C GLU A 119 18.12 4.33 12.71
N ASP A 120 17.65 5.57 12.87
CA ASP A 120 16.32 6.06 12.46
C ASP A 120 16.05 5.92 10.94
N GLY A 121 17.11 5.71 10.15
CA GLY A 121 17.08 5.55 8.71
C GLY A 121 17.06 4.10 8.21
N LYS A 122 17.27 3.09 9.06
CA LYS A 122 17.07 1.67 8.66
C LYS A 122 15.58 1.36 8.65
N LYS A 123 14.81 2.09 7.86
CA LYS A 123 13.55 1.57 7.35
C LYS A 123 13.93 0.25 6.72
N LYS A 124 13.45 -0.86 7.28
CA LYS A 124 13.56 -2.17 6.64
C LYS A 124 12.98 -1.94 5.25
N GLU A 125 13.84 -1.79 4.25
CA GLU A 125 13.40 -1.72 2.86
C GLU A 125 12.48 -2.92 2.69
N GLN A 126 11.33 -2.70 2.05
CA GLN A 126 10.33 -3.74 1.87
C GLN A 126 10.89 -4.73 0.85
N HIS A 127 11.87 -5.52 1.28
CA HIS A 127 12.46 -6.56 0.47
C HIS A 127 11.46 -7.71 0.43
N PHE A 128 10.97 -8.01 -0.76
CA PHE A 128 10.22 -9.23 -0.94
C PHE A 128 11.23 -10.36 -1.15
N ILE A 129 11.17 -11.36 -0.28
CA ILE A 129 11.95 -12.59 -0.44
C ILE A 129 10.95 -13.70 -0.75
N ASN A 130 11.14 -14.36 -1.90
CA ASN A 130 10.39 -15.57 -2.27
C ASN A 130 10.91 -16.80 -1.49
N ASP A 131 10.81 -16.73 -0.17
CA ASP A 131 11.24 -17.76 0.79
C ASP A 131 10.31 -17.71 2.01
N THR A 132 9.70 -18.84 2.33
CA THR A 132 8.70 -18.95 3.41
C THR A 132 9.29 -18.85 4.81
N LEU A 133 10.59 -19.06 4.99
CA LEU A 133 11.26 -19.03 6.29
C LEU A 133 12.07 -17.74 6.51
N ARG A 134 12.63 -17.19 5.44
CA ARG A 134 13.48 -15.99 5.51
C ARG A 134 12.74 -14.68 5.28
N SER A 135 11.50 -14.73 4.80
CA SER A 135 10.65 -13.55 4.66
C SER A 135 10.48 -12.81 6.00
N GLU A 136 10.42 -11.48 5.95
CA GLU A 136 10.12 -10.67 7.14
C GLU A 136 8.77 -11.04 7.77
N PHE A 137 7.82 -11.54 6.97
CA PHE A 137 6.56 -12.06 7.49
C PHE A 137 6.80 -13.22 8.45
N HIS A 138 7.59 -14.21 8.03
CA HIS A 138 7.86 -15.39 8.85
C HIS A 138 8.67 -15.06 10.09
N LYS A 139 9.70 -14.22 9.97
CA LYS A 139 10.49 -13.76 11.14
C LYS A 139 9.60 -13.07 12.17
N LYS A 140 8.72 -12.15 11.74
CA LYS A 140 7.75 -11.47 12.62
C LYS A 140 6.72 -12.42 13.20
N PHE A 141 6.25 -13.38 12.41
CA PHE A 141 5.33 -14.42 12.87
C PHE A 141 5.96 -15.25 13.99
N MET A 142 7.18 -15.74 13.78
CA MET A 142 7.89 -16.52 14.80
C MET A 142 8.17 -15.70 16.05
N GLN A 143 8.64 -14.46 15.92
CA GLN A 143 8.83 -13.56 17.05
C GLN A 143 7.53 -13.29 17.84
N LYS A 144 6.38 -13.27 17.17
CA LYS A 144 5.08 -12.99 17.80
C LYS A 144 4.48 -14.20 18.50
N TYR A 145 4.59 -15.39 17.89
CA TYR A 145 3.88 -16.59 18.33
C TYR A 145 4.77 -17.62 19.03
N VAL A 146 6.09 -17.48 18.94
CA VAL A 146 7.08 -18.33 19.64
C VAL A 146 7.88 -17.43 20.57
N LYS A 147 7.91 -17.78 21.86
CA LYS A 147 8.54 -17.00 22.93
C LYS A 147 9.79 -17.69 23.46
#